data_AF-A0A969SHZ7-F1
#
_entry.id   AF-A0A969SHZ7-F1
#
_cell.length_a   1.000
_cell.length_b   1.000
_cell.length_c   1.000
_cell.angle_alpha   90.00
_cell.angle_beta   90.00
_cell.angle_gamma   90.00
#
_symmetry.space_group_name_H-M   'P 1'
#
loop_
_entity.id
_entity.type
_entity.pdbx_description
1 polymer ?
#
loop_
_entity_poly.entity_id
_entity_poly.type
_entity_poly.pdbx_seq_one_letter_code
_entity_poly.pdbx_strand_id
1 'polypeptide(L)'
;ADFDNDGDQDLMQLVGAMAGKGCGPNQLYVNADGRLIDHAVAWSIDYEYSRGRAPTWLDYDNDGRLDLYHAAYARSDGRSPPTLFRNTPEGFVTFVSRLAFSH
;
A
#
# COMPACT_ATOMS: atom_id res chain seq x y z
N ALA A 1 0.90 -2.00 -11.81
CA ALA A 1 2.09 -2.85 -11.62
C ALA A 1 1.54 -4.25 -11.50
N ASP A 2 2.15 -5.21 -12.16
CA ASP A 2 1.83 -6.63 -11.98
C ASP A 2 2.47 -7.06 -10.67
N PHE A 3 1.75 -6.95 -9.54
CA PHE A 3 2.39 -7.12 -8.22
C PHE A 3 2.47 -8.59 -7.79
N ASP A 4 1.59 -9.44 -8.34
CA ASP A 4 1.54 -10.88 -8.08
C ASP A 4 2.15 -11.73 -9.22
N ASN A 5 2.66 -11.09 -10.28
CA ASN A 5 3.32 -11.69 -11.44
C ASN A 5 2.42 -12.65 -12.24
N ASP A 6 1.12 -12.35 -12.33
CA ASP A 6 0.18 -13.16 -13.09
C ASP A 6 0.11 -12.80 -14.59
N GLY A 7 0.84 -11.74 -14.99
CA GLY A 7 0.97 -11.29 -16.37
C GLY A 7 -0.02 -10.20 -16.77
N ASP A 8 -0.87 -9.74 -15.87
CA ASP A 8 -1.74 -8.59 -16.07
C ASP A 8 -1.40 -7.42 -15.10
N GLN A 9 -1.94 -6.22 -15.32
CA GLN A 9 -1.53 -5.04 -14.53
C GLN A 9 -2.57 -4.67 -13.47
N ASP A 10 -2.12 -4.60 -12.23
CA ASP A 10 -2.92 -4.13 -11.10
C ASP A 10 -2.84 -2.62 -10.87
N LEU A 11 -3.73 -2.14 -10.02
CA LEU A 11 -3.87 -0.72 -9.69
C LEU A 11 -3.94 -0.47 -8.18
N MET A 12 -2.96 0.28 -7.67
CA MET A 12 -3.03 0.89 -6.35
C MET A 12 -3.53 2.33 -6.44
N GLN A 13 -4.61 2.63 -5.75
CA GLN A 13 -5.13 3.98 -5.58
C GLN A 13 -4.91 4.44 -4.14
N LEU A 14 -4.15 5.51 -3.96
CA LEU A 14 -4.00 6.15 -2.66
C LEU A 14 -5.01 7.26 -2.46
N VAL A 15 -5.54 7.35 -1.25
CA VAL A 15 -6.34 8.49 -0.81
C VAL A 15 -5.46 9.45 -0.03
N GLY A 16 -5.53 10.72 -0.45
CA GLY A 16 -4.81 11.82 0.18
C GLY A 16 -5.43 12.26 1.51
N ALA A 17 -5.18 13.51 1.86
CA ALA A 17 -5.73 14.10 3.07
C ALA A 17 -6.46 15.39 2.75
N MET A 18 -7.61 15.61 3.39
CA MET A 18 -8.31 16.89 3.39
C MET A 18 -8.07 17.60 4.71
N ALA A 19 -7.54 18.83 4.68
CA ALA A 19 -7.19 19.62 5.86
C ALA A 19 -6.33 18.84 6.89
N GLY A 20 -5.39 18.02 6.39
CA GLY A 20 -4.47 17.24 7.24
C GLY A 20 -5.07 15.95 7.83
N LYS A 21 -6.33 15.63 7.54
CA LYS A 21 -6.99 14.39 7.95
C LYS A 21 -7.16 13.46 6.76
N GLY A 22 -6.78 12.20 6.91
CA GLY A 22 -7.15 11.15 5.95
C GLY A 22 -8.65 11.13 5.74
N CYS A 23 -9.07 11.02 4.48
CA CYS A 23 -10.46 11.20 4.07
C CYS A 23 -11.10 9.93 3.50
N GLY A 24 -10.42 8.79 3.57
CA GLY A 24 -10.96 7.51 3.13
C GLY A 24 -9.86 6.45 2.94
N PRO A 25 -10.28 5.19 2.74
CA PRO A 25 -9.36 4.09 2.48
C PRO A 25 -8.78 4.16 1.08
N ASN A 26 -7.52 3.74 0.98
CA ASN A 26 -6.88 3.32 -0.25
C ASN A 26 -7.59 2.09 -0.85
N GLN A 27 -7.41 1.88 -2.14
CA GLN A 27 -7.87 0.70 -2.86
C GLN A 27 -6.70 -0.01 -3.54
N LEU A 28 -6.74 -1.34 -3.57
CA LEU A 28 -5.86 -2.17 -4.37
C LEU A 28 -6.75 -3.03 -5.24
N TYR A 29 -6.80 -2.70 -6.51
CA TYR A 29 -7.52 -3.49 -7.49
C TYR A 29 -6.58 -4.53 -8.07
N VAL A 30 -6.88 -5.79 -7.77
CA VAL A 30 -6.28 -6.94 -8.46
C VAL A 30 -7.04 -7.11 -9.76
N ASN A 31 -6.30 -7.15 -10.86
CA ASN A 31 -6.90 -7.40 -12.15
C ASN A 31 -7.02 -8.92 -12.36
N ALA A 32 -8.18 -9.34 -12.84
CA ALA A 32 -8.49 -10.73 -13.13
C ALA A 32 -9.17 -10.76 -14.49
N ASP A 33 -8.39 -11.01 -15.54
CA ASP A 33 -8.86 -11.06 -16.93
C ASP A 33 -9.58 -9.77 -17.38
N GLY A 34 -9.04 -8.61 -16.99
CA GLY A 34 -9.57 -7.30 -17.33
C GLY A 34 -10.66 -6.78 -16.38
N ARG A 35 -10.94 -7.52 -15.30
CA ARG A 35 -11.85 -7.09 -14.23
C ARG A 35 -11.05 -6.68 -13.00
N LEU A 36 -11.21 -5.42 -12.59
CA LEU A 36 -10.63 -4.88 -11.37
C LEU A 36 -11.46 -5.27 -10.13
N ILE A 37 -10.84 -5.92 -9.15
CA ILE A 37 -11.46 -6.37 -7.89
C ILE A 37 -10.69 -5.78 -6.71
N ASP A 38 -11.36 -5.02 -5.85
CA ASP A 38 -10.71 -4.36 -4.69
C ASP A 38 -10.44 -5.37 -3.56
N HIS A 39 -9.17 -5.47 -3.17
CA HIS A 39 -8.66 -6.36 -2.11
C HIS A 39 -8.08 -5.59 -0.91
N ALA A 40 -8.10 -4.24 -0.91
CA ALA A 40 -7.36 -3.46 0.08
C ALA A 40 -7.75 -3.78 1.54
N VAL A 41 -9.05 -3.91 1.82
CA VAL A 41 -9.55 -4.25 3.15
C VAL A 41 -9.23 -5.70 3.51
N ALA A 42 -9.37 -6.63 2.55
CA ALA A 42 -9.11 -8.05 2.76
C ALA A 42 -7.65 -8.31 3.19
N TRP A 43 -6.72 -7.51 2.67
CA TRP A 43 -5.30 -7.58 3.01
C TRP A 43 -4.83 -6.51 3.99
N SER A 44 -5.75 -5.75 4.60
CA SER A 44 -5.43 -4.73 5.63
C SER A 44 -4.44 -3.65 5.17
N ILE A 45 -4.47 -3.28 3.89
CA ILE A 45 -3.65 -2.23 3.29
C ILE A 45 -4.45 -0.97 2.92
N ASP A 46 -5.76 -1.00 3.18
CA ASP A 46 -6.70 0.09 2.94
C ASP A 46 -6.31 1.37 3.68
N TYR A 47 -5.74 1.25 4.88
CA TYR A 47 -5.18 2.38 5.64
C TYR A 47 -6.14 3.60 5.66
N GLU A 48 -7.38 3.37 6.09
CA GLU A 48 -8.52 4.33 6.13
C GLU A 48 -8.19 5.78 6.53
N TYR A 49 -7.18 6.01 7.39
CA TYR A 49 -6.84 7.33 7.93
C TYR A 49 -5.56 7.93 7.32
N SER A 50 -5.00 7.28 6.29
CA SER A 50 -3.76 7.69 5.66
C SER A 50 -3.81 9.11 5.11
N ARG A 51 -2.63 9.71 4.99
CA ARG A 51 -2.39 10.93 4.23
C ARG A 51 -1.51 10.57 3.02
N GLY A 52 -2.01 9.67 2.17
CA GLY A 52 -1.25 9.04 1.08
C GLY A 52 -0.65 10.07 0.12
N ARG A 53 0.53 9.75 -0.43
CA ARG A 53 1.28 10.61 -1.35
C ARG A 53 1.73 9.89 -2.61
N ALA A 54 2.34 8.73 -2.44
CA ALA A 54 2.79 7.92 -3.56
C ALA A 54 2.81 6.45 -3.16
N PRO A 55 2.25 5.55 -3.99
CA PRO A 55 2.57 4.14 -3.91
C PRO A 55 3.91 3.91 -4.59
N THR A 56 4.72 2.99 -4.08
CA THR A 56 5.96 2.56 -4.74
C THR A 56 6.06 1.06 -4.66
N TRP A 57 6.15 0.43 -5.82
CA TRP A 57 6.36 -1.00 -5.95
C TRP A 57 7.85 -1.29 -6.06
N LEU A 58 8.33 -2.24 -5.27
CA LEU A 58 9.72 -2.67 -5.26
C LEU A 58 9.81 -4.09 -4.71
N ASP A 59 10.73 -4.90 -5.20
CA ASP A 59 11.08 -6.18 -4.56
C ASP A 59 12.13 -5.88 -3.47
N TYR A 60 11.68 -5.65 -2.22
CA TYR A 60 12.57 -5.16 -1.15
C TYR A 60 13.47 -6.27 -0.59
N ASP A 61 12.99 -7.50 -0.55
CA ASP A 61 13.71 -8.64 0.03
C ASP A 61 14.25 -9.62 -1.01
N ASN A 62 14.10 -9.31 -2.29
CA ASN A 62 14.60 -10.07 -3.43
C ASN A 62 13.99 -11.49 -3.49
N ASP A 63 12.70 -11.59 -3.17
CA ASP A 63 11.93 -12.84 -3.25
C ASP A 63 11.13 -13.00 -4.55
N GLY A 64 11.22 -12.01 -5.44
CA GLY A 64 10.59 -11.97 -6.75
C GLY A 64 9.15 -11.45 -6.74
N ARG A 65 8.58 -11.10 -5.58
CA ARG A 65 7.27 -10.45 -5.47
C ARG A 65 7.43 -8.94 -5.25
N LEU A 66 6.56 -8.14 -5.83
CA LEU A 66 6.59 -6.70 -5.58
C LEU A 66 5.92 -6.37 -4.25
N ASP A 67 6.69 -5.74 -3.36
CA ASP A 67 6.24 -5.13 -2.12
C ASP A 67 5.72 -3.71 -2.38
N LEU A 68 4.84 -3.24 -1.49
CA LEU A 68 4.26 -1.90 -1.57
C LEU A 68 4.83 -1.01 -0.47
N TYR A 69 5.63 -0.02 -0.84
CA TYR A 69 5.87 1.13 0.04
C TYR A 69 4.75 2.16 -0.12
N HIS A 70 3.97 2.34 0.93
CA HIS A 70 2.95 3.38 1.06
C HIS A 70 3.59 4.63 1.66
N ALA A 71 3.97 5.58 0.81
CA ALA A 71 4.41 6.89 1.25
C ALA A 71 3.21 7.74 1.68
N ALA A 72 3.23 8.23 2.92
CA ALA A 72 2.20 9.09 3.50
C ALA A 72 2.84 10.18 4.37
N TYR A 73 2.07 11.19 4.76
CA TYR A 73 2.48 12.03 5.88
C TYR A 73 2.09 11.39 7.20
N ALA A 74 3.02 11.36 8.15
CA ALA A 74 2.75 10.94 9.51
C ALA A 74 1.64 11.80 10.15
N ARG A 75 0.86 11.15 11.00
CA ARG A 75 -0.17 11.77 11.83
C ARG A 75 0.29 11.80 13.28
N SER A 76 -0.18 12.79 14.03
CA SER A 76 0.12 12.92 15.46
C SER A 76 -0.48 11.79 16.30
N ASP A 77 -1.55 11.13 15.83
CA ASP A 77 -2.19 9.99 16.49
C ASP A 77 -1.58 8.63 16.10
N GLY A 78 -0.55 8.61 15.26
CA GLY A 78 0.16 7.40 14.85
C GLY A 78 -0.62 6.46 13.92
N ARG A 79 -1.82 6.82 13.46
CA ARG A 79 -2.63 5.97 12.58
C ARG A 79 -2.10 6.01 11.15
N SER A 80 -2.14 4.86 10.46
CA SER A 80 -1.78 4.71 9.05
C SER A 80 -0.45 5.40 8.67
N PRO A 81 0.66 5.09 9.37
CA PRO A 81 1.95 5.72 9.10
C PRO A 81 2.49 5.30 7.72
N PRO A 82 3.54 5.96 7.20
CA PRO A 82 4.30 5.42 6.09
C PRO A 82 4.74 3.99 6.41
N THR A 83 4.44 3.05 5.51
CA THR A 83 4.61 1.62 5.78
C THR A 83 5.07 0.89 4.54
N LEU A 84 6.01 -0.04 4.71
CA LEU A 84 6.31 -1.07 3.73
C LEU A 84 5.40 -2.27 4.01
N PHE A 85 4.58 -2.65 3.04
CA PHE A 85 3.83 -3.90 3.07
C PHE A 85 4.58 -4.91 2.23
N ARG A 86 5.04 -5.98 2.87
CA ARG A 86 5.71 -7.08 2.19
C ARG A 86 4.67 -8.00 1.57
N ASN A 87 4.82 -8.33 0.29
CA ASN A 87 3.97 -9.26 -0.42
C ASN A 87 4.42 -10.72 -0.16
N THR A 88 3.47 -11.56 0.24
CA THR A 88 3.68 -12.99 0.54
C THR A 88 2.68 -13.83 -0.25
N PRO A 89 2.89 -15.14 -0.42
CA PRO A 89 1.90 -16.00 -1.07
C PRO A 89 0.51 -15.96 -0.42
N GLU A 90 0.43 -15.60 0.86
CA GLU A 90 -0.82 -15.48 1.63
C GLU A 90 -1.42 -14.07 1.62
N GLY A 91 -0.78 -13.10 0.96
CA GLY A 91 -1.18 -11.69 0.90
C GLY A 91 -0.12 -10.76 1.50
N PHE A 92 -0.53 -9.58 1.98
CA PHE A 92 0.41 -8.59 2.52
C PHE A 92 0.62 -8.71 4.02
N VAL A 93 1.87 -8.51 4.47
CA VAL A 93 2.21 -8.33 5.88
C VAL A 93 2.86 -6.98 6.10
N THR A 94 2.53 -6.30 7.20
CA THR A 94 3.14 -5.01 7.53
C THR A 94 4.58 -5.21 8.00
N PHE A 95 5.52 -4.56 7.33
CA PHE A 95 6.88 -4.42 7.82
C PHE A 95 7.08 -2.99 8.34
N VAL A 96 6.92 -2.82 9.65
CA VAL A 96 7.22 -1.55 10.30
C VAL A 96 8.72 -1.48 10.57
N SER A 97 9.52 -1.22 9.54
CA SER A 97 10.84 -0.67 9.82
C SER A 97 10.62 0.74 10.37
N ARG A 98 11.25 1.06 11.50
CA ARG A 98 11.45 2.46 11.89
C ARG A 98 12.43 3.07 10.87
N LEU A 99 11.98 3.31 9.64
CA LEU A 99 12.65 4.22 8.73
C LEU A 99 12.42 5.62 9.26
N ALA A 100 13.20 5.97 10.28
CA ALA A 100 13.36 7.33 10.72
C ALA A 100 14.09 8.07 9.59
N PHE A 101 13.33 8.64 8.65
CA PHE A 101 13.86 9.73 7.85
C PHE A 101 13.97 10.93 8.79
N SER A 102 15.15 11.10 9.39
CA SER A 102 15.50 12.34 10.07
C SER A 102 15.55 13.45 9.03
N HIS A 103 14.63 14.41 9.13
CA HIS A 103 14.76 15.71 8.47
C HIS A 103 15.85 16.54 9.15
#